data_AF-A0A5A5TA06-F1
#
_entry.id   AF-A0A5A5TA06-F1
#
_cell.length_a   1.000
_cell.length_b   1.000
_cell.length_c   1.000
_cell.angle_alpha   90.00
_cell.angle_beta   90.00
_cell.angle_gamma   90.00
#
_symmetry.space_group_name_H-M   'P 1'
#
loop_
_entity.id
_entity.type
_entity.pdbx_description
1 polymer ?
#
loop_
_entity_poly.entity_id
_entity_poly.type
_entity_poly.pdbx_seq_one_letter_code
_entity_poly.pdbx_strand_id
1 'polypeptide(L)'
;MSQYEEQKEMKAAESSAEPKERMVIALPIGATIGVIGLVLLLYGLLGHVDYSHSANININLWWGLGMIVFGIVMCAGSYISGRKR
;
A
#
# COMPACT_ATOMS: atom_id res chain seq x y z
N MET A 1 -49.04 14.43 0.89
CA MET A 1 -48.08 13.36 1.22
C MET A 1 -47.68 13.52 2.68
N SER A 2 -47.34 12.43 3.35
CA SER A 2 -46.95 12.46 4.77
C SER A 2 -45.52 12.95 4.89
N GLN A 3 -45.22 13.76 5.91
CA GLN A 3 -43.85 14.24 6.22
C GLN A 3 -42.83 13.10 6.32
N TYR A 4 -43.30 11.90 6.70
CA TYR A 4 -42.50 10.68 6.73
C TYR A 4 -42.09 10.17 5.34
N GLU A 5 -42.96 10.32 4.34
CA GLU A 5 -42.67 9.94 2.95
C GLU A 5 -41.69 10.94 2.33
N GLU A 6 -41.88 12.25 2.59
CA GLU A 6 -40.95 13.29 2.12
C GLU A 6 -39.55 13.11 2.72
N GLN A 7 -39.44 12.81 4.02
CA GLN A 7 -38.17 12.51 4.69
C GLN A 7 -37.50 11.26 4.09
N LYS A 8 -38.29 10.25 3.76
CA LYS A 8 -37.79 8.98 3.21
C LYS A 8 -37.32 9.13 1.77
N GLU A 9 -38.03 9.91 0.96
CA GLU A 9 -37.63 10.25 -0.41
C GLU A 9 -36.38 11.14 -0.42
N MET A 10 -36.32 12.15 0.45
CA MET A 10 -35.12 13.01 0.58
C MET A 10 -33.89 12.22 1.03
N LYS A 11 -34.03 11.34 2.03
CA LYS A 11 -32.92 10.53 2.54
C LYS A 11 -32.49 9.43 1.55
N ALA A 12 -33.42 8.90 0.76
CA ALA A 12 -33.12 7.96 -0.32
C ALA A 12 -32.41 8.65 -1.49
N ALA A 13 -32.82 9.88 -1.84
CA ALA A 13 -32.16 10.69 -2.87
C ALA A 13 -30.73 11.08 -2.46
N GLU A 14 -30.52 11.47 -1.19
CA GLU A 14 -29.21 11.82 -0.64
C GLU A 14 -28.27 10.60 -0.56
N SER A 15 -28.77 9.45 -0.11
CA SER A 15 -27.99 8.20 -0.06
C SER A 15 -27.61 7.65 -1.44
N SER A 16 -28.35 8.02 -2.50
CA SER A 16 -28.07 7.59 -3.87
C SER A 16 -27.09 8.54 -4.58
N ALA A 17 -26.93 9.76 -4.06
CA ALA A 17 -26.07 10.80 -4.61
C ALA A 17 -24.64 10.77 -4.07
N GLU A 18 -24.38 10.08 -2.95
CA GLU A 18 -23.03 9.90 -2.42
C GLU A 18 -22.33 8.74 -3.14
N PRO A 19 -21.35 9.01 -4.03
CA PRO A 19 -20.55 7.95 -4.61
C PRO A 19 -19.61 7.48 -3.49
N LYS A 20 -19.84 6.26 -3.00
CA LYS A 20 -19.00 5.62 -1.98
C LYS A 20 -17.69 5.17 -2.60
N GLU A 21 -16.85 6.13 -2.98
CA GLU A 21 -15.53 5.87 -3.54
C GLU A 21 -14.60 5.40 -2.42
N ARG A 22 -14.65 4.11 -2.11
CA ARG A 22 -13.64 3.47 -1.26
C ARG A 22 -12.36 3.35 -2.07
N MET A 23 -11.54 4.40 -2.02
CA MET A 23 -10.21 4.38 -2.60
C MET A 23 -9.36 3.31 -1.90
N VAL A 24 -9.09 2.20 -2.59
CA VAL A 24 -8.23 1.12 -2.09
C VAL A 24 -6.77 1.54 -2.30
N ILE A 25 -6.30 2.46 -1.46
CA ILE A 25 -4.94 3.02 -1.53
C ILE A 25 -3.86 2.04 -1.06
N ALA A 26 -4.21 1.04 -0.27
CA ALA A 26 -3.24 0.11 0.30
C ALA A 26 -2.51 -0.75 -0.75
N LEU A 27 -3.17 -1.02 -1.88
CA LEU A 27 -2.66 -1.85 -2.96
C LEU A 27 -1.57 -1.15 -3.79
N PRO A 28 -1.77 0.08 -4.31
CA PRO A 28 -0.72 0.80 -5.02
C PRO A 28 0.46 1.19 -4.12
N ILE A 29 0.21 1.48 -2.83
CA ILE A 29 1.27 1.81 -1.86
C ILE A 29 2.17 0.59 -1.59
N GLY A 30 1.58 -0.59 -1.33
CA GLY A 30 2.36 -1.81 -1.12
C GLY A 30 3.19 -2.21 -2.36
N ALA A 31 2.61 -2.04 -3.55
CA ALA A 31 3.29 -2.33 -4.81
C ALA A 31 4.51 -1.42 -5.05
N THR A 32 4.36 -0.11 -4.85
CA THR A 32 5.46 0.86 -5.05
C THR A 32 6.59 0.66 -4.03
N ILE A 33 6.26 0.41 -2.76
CA ILE A 33 7.26 0.09 -1.74
C ILE A 33 8.01 -1.20 -2.08
N GLY A 34 7.31 -2.24 -2.56
CA GLY A 34 7.93 -3.49 -2.99
C GLY A 34 8.89 -3.31 -4.17
N VAL A 35 8.51 -2.50 -5.17
CA VAL A 35 9.37 -2.20 -6.33
C VAL A 35 10.62 -1.44 -5.91
N ILE A 36 10.50 -0.42 -5.06
CA ILE A 36 11.64 0.37 -4.55
C ILE A 36 12.58 -0.53 -3.73
N GLY A 37 12.02 -1.38 -2.86
CA GLY A 37 12.80 -2.36 -2.09
C GLY A 37 13.56 -3.35 -2.98
N LEU A 38 12.96 -3.82 -4.07
CA LEU A 38 13.60 -4.70 -5.04
C LEU A 38 14.77 -4.02 -5.75
N VAL A 39 14.60 -2.78 -6.17
CA VAL A 39 15.69 -2.00 -6.80
C VAL A 39 16.84 -1.80 -5.82
N LEU A 40 16.57 -1.46 -4.55
CA LEU A 40 17.60 -1.31 -3.52
C LEU A 40 18.32 -2.63 -3.20
N LEU A 41 17.58 -3.74 -3.15
CA LEU A 41 18.18 -5.07 -2.93
C LEU A 41 19.11 -5.44 -4.09
N LEU A 42 18.66 -5.27 -5.33
CA LEU A 42 19.47 -5.52 -6.53
C LEU A 42 20.68 -4.59 -6.59
N TYR A 43 20.51 -3.31 -6.24
CA TYR A 43 21.62 -2.36 -6.17
C TYR A 43 22.62 -2.71 -5.07
N GLY A 44 22.15 -3.16 -3.90
CA GLY A 44 23.03 -3.67 -2.86
C GLY A 44 23.76 -4.95 -3.28
N LEU A 45 23.12 -5.82 -4.07
CA LEU A 45 23.72 -7.11 -4.47
C LEU A 45 24.67 -6.99 -5.66
N LEU A 46 24.36 -6.13 -6.63
CA LEU A 46 25.08 -5.99 -7.91
C LEU A 46 25.93 -4.71 -7.98
N GLY A 47 25.66 -3.72 -7.15
CA GLY A 47 26.35 -2.43 -7.16
C GLY A 47 27.70 -2.47 -6.46
N HIS A 48 28.65 -1.68 -6.95
CA HIS A 48 29.91 -1.43 -6.27
C HIS A 48 29.64 -0.70 -4.96
N VAL A 49 29.93 -1.37 -3.84
CA VAL A 49 29.68 -0.85 -2.51
C VAL A 49 30.85 0.06 -2.13
N ASP A 50 30.58 1.35 -1.98
CA ASP A 50 31.54 2.27 -1.37
C ASP A 50 31.61 2.01 0.15
N TYR A 51 32.50 1.11 0.54
CA TYR A 51 32.79 0.78 1.94
C TYR A 51 33.47 1.91 2.72
N SER A 52 33.78 3.02 2.05
CA SER A 52 34.56 4.15 2.59
C SER A 52 33.98 4.76 3.85
N HIS A 53 32.67 4.65 4.09
CA HIS A 53 31.96 5.18 5.27
C HIS A 53 31.09 4.15 6.02
N SER A 54 31.00 2.92 5.53
CA SER A 54 30.15 1.88 6.11
C SER A 54 31.05 0.81 6.73
N ALA A 55 30.76 0.36 7.95
CA ALA A 55 31.59 -0.57 8.73
C ALA A 55 31.71 -1.99 8.11
N ASN A 56 32.19 -2.12 6.87
CA ASN A 56 32.12 -3.32 6.02
C ASN A 56 30.70 -3.86 5.75
N ILE A 57 29.65 -3.14 6.15
CA ILE A 57 28.26 -3.55 5.98
C ILE A 57 27.64 -2.78 4.81
N ASN A 58 26.97 -3.51 3.92
CA ASN A 58 26.26 -2.94 2.80
C ASN A 58 24.89 -2.38 3.24
N ILE A 59 24.85 -1.10 3.58
CA ILE A 59 23.63 -0.41 4.08
C ILE A 59 22.46 -0.54 3.10
N ASN A 60 22.72 -0.44 1.80
CA ASN A 60 21.68 -0.54 0.77
C ASN A 60 21.06 -1.93 0.71
N LEU A 61 21.86 -2.98 0.94
CA LEU A 61 21.36 -4.35 1.01
C LEU A 61 20.44 -4.55 2.22
N TRP A 62 20.84 -4.07 3.40
CA TRP A 62 20.04 -4.23 4.64
C TRP A 62 18.75 -3.42 4.60
N TRP A 63 18.80 -2.19 4.11
CA TRP A 63 17.60 -1.36 3.92
C TRP A 63 16.70 -1.90 2.81
N GLY A 64 17.27 -2.37 1.70
CA GLY A 64 16.52 -3.03 0.63
C GLY A 64 15.83 -4.30 1.09
N LEU A 65 16.51 -5.13 1.89
CA LEU A 65 15.95 -6.34 2.50
C LEU A 65 14.80 -5.99 3.47
N GLY A 66 14.97 -4.96 4.32
CA GLY A 66 13.91 -4.48 5.20
C GLY A 66 12.68 -4.01 4.44
N MET A 67 12.86 -3.26 3.35
CA MET A 67 11.76 -2.80 2.49
C MET A 67 11.08 -3.93 1.73
N ILE A 68 11.82 -4.95 1.27
CA ILE A 68 11.27 -6.16 0.65
C ILE A 68 10.38 -6.93 1.64
N VAL A 69 10.88 -7.18 2.86
CA VAL A 69 10.12 -7.88 3.90
C VAL A 69 8.85 -7.12 4.23
N PHE A 70 8.95 -5.81 4.42
CA PHE A 70 7.80 -4.95 4.70
C PHE A 70 6.79 -4.93 3.53
N GLY A 71 7.26 -4.79 2.29
CA GLY A 71 6.44 -4.82 1.08
C GLY A 71 5.71 -6.15 0.90
N ILE A 72 6.38 -7.28 1.14
CA ILE A 72 5.77 -8.62 1.12
C ILE A 72 4.68 -8.74 2.18
N VAL A 73 4.93 -8.30 3.42
CA VAL A 73 3.94 -8.33 4.50
C VAL A 73 2.71 -7.49 4.15
N MET A 74 2.89 -6.29 3.61
CA MET A 74 1.78 -5.45 3.15
C MET A 74 1.01 -6.08 1.99
N CYS A 75 1.70 -6.62 0.99
CA CYS A 75 1.07 -7.23 -0.19
C CYS A 75 0.31 -8.50 0.18
N ALA A 76 0.89 -9.36 1.03
CA ALA A 76 0.22 -10.52 1.60
C ALA A 76 -1.00 -10.13 2.44
N GLY A 77 -0.86 -9.12 3.31
CA GLY A 77 -1.98 -8.58 4.10
C GLY A 77 -3.11 -8.03 3.23
N SER A 78 -2.77 -7.35 2.13
CA SER A 78 -3.74 -6.85 1.15
C SER A 78 -4.45 -8.00 0.42
N TYR A 79 -3.72 -9.01 -0.06
CA TYR A 79 -4.28 -10.19 -0.73
C TYR A 79 -5.21 -10.99 0.20
N ILE A 80 -4.82 -11.14 1.47
CA ILE A 80 -5.63 -11.82 2.50
C ILE A 80 -6.87 -10.98 2.86
N SER A 81 -6.76 -9.65 2.90
CA SER A 81 -7.87 -8.73 3.20
C SER A 81 -8.88 -8.62 2.06
N GLY A 82 -8.41 -8.65 0.80
CA GLY A 82 -9.26 -8.66 -0.39
C GLY A 82 -10.11 -9.93 -0.53
N ARG A 83 -9.66 -11.06 0.01
CA ARG A 83 -10.42 -12.33 0.03
C ARG A 83 -11.49 -12.38 1.13
N LYS A 84 -11.45 -11.47 2.11
CA LYS A 84 -12.43 -11.39 3.21
C LYS A 84 -13.59 -10.42 2.94
N ARG A 85 -13.71 -9.86 1.74
CA ARG A 85 -14.83 -9.02 1.33
C ARG A 85 -15.60 -9.64 0.17
#